data_AF-A0A932TPV0-F1
#
_entry.id   AF-A0A932TPV0-F1
#
_cell.length_a   1.000
_cell.length_b   1.000
_cell.length_c   1.000
_cell.angle_alpha   90.00
_cell.angle_beta   90.00
_cell.angle_gamma   90.00
#
_symmetry.space_group_name_H-M   'P 1'
#
loop_
_entity.id
_entity.type
_entity.pdbx_description
1 polymer ?
#
loop_
_entity_poly.entity_id
_entity_poly.type
_entity_poly.pdbx_seq_one_letter_code
_entity_poly.pdbx_strand_id
1 'polypeptide(L)'
;MTWAREGKELALKTPDGRRFVLRDGSRTLQVDGAPVTSRHAPIVIRGRTYLPLSLWERITGDEFRWDEKANAVRVSLRGRARADGARKPPGGSARGAEGDPGAD
;
A
#
# COMPACT_ATOMS: atom_id res chain seq x y z
N MET A 1 6.01 -23.99 7.96
CA MET A 1 5.47 -22.70 8.45
C MET A 1 5.95 -22.53 9.88
N THR A 2 7.01 -21.76 10.11
CA THR A 2 7.70 -21.76 11.41
C THR A 2 7.30 -20.50 12.18
N TRP A 3 6.46 -20.69 13.21
CA TRP A 3 6.02 -19.64 14.13
C TRP A 3 7.08 -19.44 15.22
N ALA A 4 7.64 -18.23 15.35
CA ALA A 4 8.46 -17.85 16.50
C ALA A 4 7.55 -17.45 17.66
N ARG A 5 7.65 -18.16 18.78
CA ARG A 5 6.73 -18.11 19.93
C ARG A 5 7.11 -17.14 21.06
N GLU A 6 8.21 -16.40 20.94
CA GLU A 6 8.66 -15.48 21.98
C GLU A 6 8.87 -14.08 21.38
N GLY A 7 7.96 -13.16 21.68
CA GLY A 7 7.90 -11.83 21.08
C GLY A 7 6.99 -11.81 19.85
N LYS A 8 5.84 -11.13 19.95
CA LYS A 8 4.96 -10.89 18.80
C LYS A 8 5.64 -9.90 17.86
N GLU A 9 6.57 -10.40 17.07
CA GLU A 9 7.25 -9.68 16.01
C GLU A 9 6.36 -9.72 14.77
N LEU A 10 5.97 -8.54 14.28
CA LEU A 10 5.25 -8.38 13.02
C LEU A 10 6.23 -7.86 11.97
N ALA A 11 6.53 -8.69 10.97
CA ALA A 11 7.23 -8.26 9.78
C ALA A 11 6.23 -7.89 8.68
N LEU A 12 6.25 -6.63 8.25
CA LEU A 12 5.45 -6.14 7.13
C LEU A 12 6.37 -5.89 5.94
N LYS A 13 5.96 -6.32 4.75
CA LYS A 13 6.59 -5.92 3.50
C LYS A 13 5.59 -5.11 2.70
N THR A 14 5.94 -3.87 2.36
CA THR A 14 5.09 -3.03 1.52
C THR A 14 5.32 -3.32 0.04
N PRO A 15 4.37 -2.97 -0.84
CA PRO A 15 4.49 -3.22 -2.29
C PRO A 15 5.72 -2.55 -2.94
N ASP A 16 6.21 -1.46 -2.35
CA ASP A 16 7.44 -0.76 -2.77
C ASP A 16 8.73 -1.49 -2.34
N GLY A 17 8.62 -2.63 -1.66
CA GLY A 17 9.75 -3.46 -1.23
C GLY A 17 10.28 -3.18 0.17
N ARG A 18 9.80 -2.14 0.86
CA ARG A 18 10.26 -1.82 2.22
C ARG A 18 9.84 -2.87 3.23
N ARG A 19 10.68 -3.09 4.23
CA ARG A 19 10.47 -4.05 5.32
C ARG A 19 10.38 -3.34 6.66
N PHE A 20 9.30 -3.59 7.38
CA PHE A 20 9.07 -3.08 8.72
C PHE A 20 9.05 -4.24 9.70
N VAL A 21 9.73 -4.10 10.84
CA VAL A 21 9.68 -5.06 11.94
C VAL A 21 9.20 -4.34 13.18
N LEU A 22 8.02 -4.72 13.64
CA LEU A 22 7.38 -4.17 14.83
C LEU A 22 7.31 -5.24 15.92
N ARG A 23 7.36 -4.82 17.18
CA ARG A 23 7.21 -5.72 18.34
C ARG A 23 6.15 -5.15 19.27
N ASP A 24 5.26 -6.03 19.77
CA ASP A 24 4.21 -5.65 20.73
C ASP A 24 4.80 -4.91 21.94
N GLY A 25 4.27 -3.73 22.26
CA GLY A 25 4.73 -2.88 23.36
C GLY A 25 6.10 -2.19 23.15
N SER A 26 6.83 -2.47 22.07
CA SER A 26 8.10 -1.82 21.78
C SER A 26 7.91 -0.43 21.18
N ARG A 27 8.64 0.56 21.70
CA ARG A 27 8.75 1.89 21.08
C ARG A 27 9.76 1.95 19.94
N THR A 28 10.58 0.91 19.78
CA THR A 28 11.59 0.81 18.72
C THR A 28 11.13 -0.21 17.69
N LEU A 29 11.09 0.21 16.43
CA LEU A 29 10.81 -0.62 15.26
C LEU A 29 12.02 -0.60 14.32
N GLN A 30 12.12 -1.59 13.43
CA GLN A 30 13.12 -1.58 12.36
C GLN A 30 12.44 -1.22 11.04
N VAL A 31 13.01 -0.28 10.30
CA VAL A 31 12.62 0.09 8.94
C VAL A 31 13.82 -0.18 8.03
N ASP A 32 13.69 -1.15 7.13
CA ASP A 32 14.77 -1.57 6.24
C ASP A 32 16.09 -1.90 6.98
N GLY A 33 15.96 -2.42 8.20
CA GLY A 33 17.09 -2.77 9.08
C GLY A 33 17.61 -1.63 9.96
N ALA A 34 17.09 -0.41 9.80
CA ALA A 34 17.45 0.75 10.63
C ALA A 34 16.46 0.96 11.79
N PRO A 35 16.94 1.22 13.02
CA PRO A 35 16.05 1.43 14.16
C PRO A 35 15.37 2.80 14.10
N VAL A 36 14.05 2.81 14.28
CA VAL A 36 13.21 4.00 14.35
C VAL A 36 12.44 4.00 15.67
N THR A 37 12.53 5.12 16.41
CA THR A 37 11.82 5.29 17.68
C THR A 37 10.48 6.01 17.47
N SER A 38 9.42 5.43 18.02
CA SER A 38 8.07 5.98 18.09
C SER A 38 7.76 6.46 19.52
N ARG A 39 7.01 7.57 19.63
CA ARG A 39 6.53 8.07 20.93
C ARG A 39 5.51 7.12 21.57
N HIS A 40 4.69 6.48 20.72
CA HIS A 40 3.68 5.50 21.12
C HIS A 40 4.05 4.14 20.56
N ALA A 41 4.02 3.12 21.41
CA ALA A 41 4.25 1.74 20.98
C ALA A 41 3.05 1.23 20.14
N PRO A 42 3.28 0.37 19.15
CA PRO A 42 2.22 -0.40 18.54
C PRO A 42 1.53 -1.28 19.58
N ILE A 43 0.22 -1.48 19.42
CA ILE A 43 -0.58 -2.33 20.31
C ILE A 43 -1.20 -3.47 19.52
N VAL A 44 -1.23 -4.66 20.11
CA VAL A 44 -1.86 -5.84 19.49
C VAL A 44 -3.20 -6.12 20.17
N ILE A 45 -4.31 -5.89 19.46
CA ILE A 45 -5.67 -6.18 19.94
C ILE A 45 -6.28 -7.26 19.05
N ARG A 46 -6.69 -8.39 19.65
CA ARG A 46 -7.32 -9.53 18.94
C ARG A 46 -6.55 -9.98 17.69
N GLY A 47 -5.21 -10.04 17.79
CA GLY A 47 -4.34 -10.47 16.69
C GLY A 47 -4.14 -9.42 15.58
N ARG A 48 -4.72 -8.21 15.72
CA ARG A 48 -4.47 -7.08 14.83
C ARG A 48 -3.50 -6.12 15.49
N THR A 49 -2.51 -5.66 14.73
CA THR A 49 -1.56 -4.65 15.20
C THR A 49 -2.05 -3.28 14.79
N TYR A 50 -2.15 -2.39 15.76
CA TYR A 50 -2.50 -0.99 15.58
C TYR A 50 -1.25 -0.15 15.78
N LEU A 51 -0.96 0.69 14.81
CA LEU A 51 0.18 1.60 14.85
C LEU A 51 -0.29 3.06 14.90
N PRO A 52 0.51 3.95 15.51
CA PRO A 52 0.28 5.39 15.39
C PRO A 52 0.38 5.83 13.94
N LEU A 53 -0.61 6.58 13.46
CA LEU A 53 -0.63 7.06 12.08
C LEU A 53 0.57 7.98 11.77
N SER A 54 0.95 8.82 12.72
CA SER A 54 2.12 9.71 12.61
C SER A 54 3.45 8.96 12.46
N LEU A 55 3.54 7.73 12.97
CA LEU A 55 4.70 6.89 12.71
C LEU A 55 4.70 6.44 11.25
N TRP A 56 3.54 6.02 10.72
CA TRP A 56 3.41 5.62 9.32
C TRP A 56 3.79 6.76 8.37
N GLU A 57 3.29 7.97 8.60
CA GLU A 57 3.62 9.15 7.77
C GLU A 57 5.12 9.40 7.71
N ARG A 58 5.80 9.33 8.87
CA ARG A 58 7.26 9.56 8.96
C ARG A 58 8.09 8.52 8.21
N ILE A 59 7.70 7.24 8.30
CA ILE A 59 8.47 6.14 7.70
C ILE A 59 8.11 5.93 6.22
N THR A 60 6.88 6.26 5.83
CA THR A 60 6.39 6.02 4.46
C THR A 60 6.45 7.25 3.57
N GLY A 61 6.29 8.44 4.13
CA GLY A 61 6.04 9.68 3.40
C GLY A 61 4.58 9.85 2.95
N ASP A 62 3.71 8.87 3.24
CA ASP A 62 2.27 9.01 3.03
C ASP A 62 1.72 10.11 3.93
N GLU A 63 0.60 10.70 3.51
CA GLU A 63 -0.06 11.77 4.26
C GLU A 63 -1.52 11.43 4.50
N PHE A 64 -1.97 11.62 5.74
CA PHE A 64 -3.35 11.37 6.16
C PHE A 64 -3.97 12.68 6.61
N ARG A 65 -5.14 13.00 6.06
CA ARG A 65 -5.90 14.18 6.45
C ARG A 65 -7.31 13.80 6.80
N TRP A 66 -7.83 14.37 7.87
CA TRP A 66 -9.25 14.29 8.17
C TRP A 66 -10.03 15.17 7.19
N ASP A 67 -11.04 14.59 6.55
CA ASP A 67 -12.02 15.31 5.75
C ASP A 67 -13.33 15.36 6.54
N GLU A 68 -13.60 16.52 7.15
CA GLU A 68 -14.80 16.74 7.96
C GLU A 68 -16.09 16.59 7.15
N LYS A 69 -16.08 17.00 5.88
CA LYS A 69 -17.26 16.97 5.02
C LYS A 69 -17.64 15.54 4.67
N ALA A 70 -16.63 14.69 4.45
CA ALA A 70 -16.82 13.28 4.13
C ALA A 70 -16.89 12.38 5.38
N ASN A 71 -16.61 12.92 6.58
CA ASN A 71 -16.45 12.15 7.83
C ASN A 71 -15.48 10.96 7.65
N ALA A 72 -14.35 11.22 7.00
CA ALA A 72 -13.43 10.17 6.59
C ALA A 72 -11.96 10.64 6.63
N VAL A 73 -11.06 9.67 6.79
CA VAL A 73 -9.62 9.91 6.62
C VAL A 73 -9.28 9.79 5.14
N ARG A 74 -8.82 10.88 4.53
CA ARG A 74 -8.20 10.84 3.21
C ARG A 74 -6.74 10.47 3.30
N VAL A 75 -6.31 9.60 2.40
CA VAL A 75 -4.94 9.09 2.33
C VAL A 75 -4.30 9.50 1.00
N SER A 76 -3.19 10.20 1.07
CA SER A 76 -2.34 10.56 -0.06
C SER A 76 -1.10 9.69 -0.02
N LEU A 77 -1.04 8.69 -0.89
CA LEU A 77 0.07 7.73 -0.89
C LEU A 77 1.21 8.23 -1.76
N ARG A 78 2.40 8.38 -1.18
CA ARG A 78 3.61 8.75 -1.95
C ARG A 78 4.24 7.47 -2.49
N GLY A 79 4.27 7.34 -3.80
CA GLY A 79 4.90 6.19 -4.47
C GLY A 79 3.92 5.19 -5.10
N ARG A 80 2.61 5.49 -5.12
CA ARG A 80 1.78 4.95 -6.20
C ARG A 80 1.96 5.86 -7.41
N ALA A 81 2.85 5.50 -8.32
CA ALA A 81 2.47 5.66 -9.73
C ALA A 81 1.10 5.03 -9.83
N ARG A 82 0.10 5.80 -10.26
CA ARG A 82 -1.26 5.31 -10.48
C ARG A 82 -1.14 3.92 -11.09
N ALA A 83 -1.61 2.90 -10.39
CA ALA A 83 -1.91 1.62 -11.02
C ALA A 83 -3.22 1.78 -11.83
N ASP A 84 -3.37 2.92 -12.51
CA ASP A 84 -4.36 3.13 -13.55
C ASP A 84 -3.56 2.96 -14.84
N GLY A 85 -3.33 1.69 -15.17
CA GLY A 85 -3.03 1.33 -16.55
C GLY A 85 -4.12 1.94 -17.40
N ALA A 86 -3.76 2.97 -18.16
CA ALA A 86 -4.51 3.37 -19.32
C ALA A 86 -4.70 2.12 -20.18
N ARG A 87 -5.85 1.46 -20.05
CA ARG A 87 -6.31 0.51 -21.06
C ARG A 87 -6.68 1.36 -22.25
N LYS A 88 -5.67 1.67 -23.09
CA LYS A 88 -5.90 2.03 -24.48
C LYS A 88 -6.82 0.94 -25.04
N PRO A 89 -8.02 1.26 -25.57
CA PRO A 89 -8.81 0.24 -26.22
C PRO A 89 -7.96 -0.33 -27.36
N PRO A 90 -7.89 -1.66 -27.53
CA PRO A 90 -7.22 -2.21 -28.70
C PRO A 90 -7.96 -1.69 -29.93
N GLY A 91 -7.34 -0.72 -30.61
CA GLY A 91 -7.70 -0.36 -31.97
C GLY A 91 -7.42 -1.58 -32.84
N GLY A 92 -8.48 -2.13 -33.42
CA GLY A 92 -8.40 -3.35 -34.20
C GLY A 92 -9.78 -3.93 -34.49
N SER A 93 -10.62 -3.17 -35.18
CA SER A 93 -11.70 -3.76 -35.97
C SER A 93 -11.49 -3.31 -37.41
N ALA A 94 -10.61 -4.04 -38.10
CA ALA A 94 -10.63 -4.07 -39.56
C ALA A 94 -11.98 -4.66 -39.96
N ARG A 95 -12.90 -3.80 -40.41
CA ARG A 95 -14.11 -4.18 -41.13
C ARG A 95 -13.91 -3.86 -42.59
N GLY A 96 -14.11 -4.87 -43.43
CA GLY A 96 -14.64 -4.71 -44.78
C GLY A 96 -13.61 -4.51 -45.89
N ALA A 97 -12.92 -5.59 -46.27
CA ALA A 97 -12.61 -5.81 -47.68
C ALA A 97 -13.62 -6.85 -48.19
N GLU A 98 -14.77 -6.39 -48.65
CA GLU A 98 -15.63 -7.14 -49.57
C GLU A 98 -16.38 -6.12 -50.41
N GLY A 99 -16.01 -6.05 -51.68
CA GLY A 99 -16.46 -5.08 -52.65
C GLY A 99 -16.03 -5.54 -54.03
N ASP A 100 -16.60 -6.66 -54.46
CA ASP A 100 -16.78 -7.02 -55.87
C ASP A 100 -18.21 -7.58 -55.95
N PRO A 101 -19.11 -6.94 -56.72
CA PRO A 101 -19.26 -7.38 -58.10
C PRO A 101 -19.63 -6.26 -59.10
N GLY A 102 -19.35 -6.49 -60.39
CA GLY A 102 -20.11 -5.84 -61.46
C GLY A 102 -19.36 -5.66 -62.78
N ALA A 103 -19.12 -6.77 -63.47
CA ALA A 103 -18.99 -6.76 -64.92
C ALA A 103 -20.39 -6.84 -65.53
N ASP A 104 -20.81 -5.78 -66.22
CA ASP A 104 -21.47 -5.74 -67.55
C ASP A 104 -21.96 -4.30 -67.85
#